data_AF-A0A8B7DMU3-F1
#
_entry.id   AF-A0A8B7DMU3-F1
#
_cell.length_a   1.000
_cell.length_b   1.000
_cell.length_c   1.000
_cell.angle_alpha   90.00
_cell.angle_beta   90.00
_cell.angle_gamma   90.00
#
_symmetry.space_group_name_H-M   'P 1'
#
loop_
_entity.id
_entity.type
_entity.pdbx_description
1 polymer ?
#
loop_
_entity_poly.entity_id
_entity_poly.type
_entity_poly.pdbx_seq_one_letter_code
_entity_poly.pdbx_strand_id
1 'polypeptide(L)'
;MASNVLNFHHINNASNNKNTNLTFTGVDPANIKKPPLIIPSELSRPTNIQRITQKKAQVKAYPKNIKLEKLAVYSSCKAAVDACSCSGWKNPNPTKSIEQQQQQHGLWTTECRTCKHLLSDHVSHLQEETEEQMNFLMSMVVDIENLFMCVHKETDSDNKQVYFYLFKLLRKSIHQITKPTVEGPLGKPPFENPNIEMAVKSFVAYKFTNENPVECQIMNELARIFVRCLNHWKLETPTARKQRLETVSLLNNKVNILDNELFESNTNADISSYKVDYTRWLCFSHVPLFCDSLQKYDVTSIFGKKFLRSVFCLMKQQLLDKFSAEKEKLPADTRIKVLEHFPR
;
A
#
# COMPACT_ATOMS: atom_id res chain seq x y z
N MET A 1 -34.33 -7.68 4.59
CA MET A 1 -33.19 -8.41 5.19
C MET A 1 -31.92 -8.01 4.45
N ALA A 2 -30.90 -7.61 5.21
CA ALA A 2 -29.51 -7.33 4.82
C ALA A 2 -29.23 -6.22 3.78
N SER A 3 -29.13 -4.97 4.27
CA SER A 3 -28.30 -3.90 3.69
C SER A 3 -27.42 -3.31 4.79
N ASN A 4 -26.39 -4.04 5.21
CA ASN A 4 -25.30 -3.52 6.03
C ASN A 4 -24.13 -3.19 5.10
N VAL A 5 -24.19 -2.03 4.47
CA VAL A 5 -23.02 -1.38 3.88
C VAL A 5 -22.06 -1.12 5.04
N LEU A 6 -20.81 -1.58 4.89
CA LEU A 6 -19.77 -1.55 5.90
C LEU A 6 -19.60 -0.15 6.50
N ASN A 7 -20.29 0.08 7.61
CA ASN A 7 -20.10 1.21 8.50
C ASN A 7 -18.82 0.94 9.28
N PHE A 8 -17.74 1.62 8.91
CA PHE A 8 -16.49 1.68 9.70
C PHE A 8 -16.67 2.47 11.03
N HIS A 9 -17.88 2.45 11.61
CA HIS A 9 -18.24 3.19 12.82
C HIS A 9 -18.22 2.37 14.12
N HIS A 10 -17.77 1.11 14.11
CA HIS A 10 -17.49 0.38 15.34
C HIS A 10 -16.02 -0.05 15.45
N ILE A 11 -15.16 0.95 15.54
CA ILE A 11 -14.05 0.89 16.50
C ILE A 11 -14.24 2.13 17.39
N ASN A 12 -15.10 2.02 18.41
CA ASN A 12 -15.23 3.09 19.40
C ASN A 12 -15.25 2.54 20.83
N ASN A 13 -14.21 2.99 21.55
CA ASN A 13 -14.16 3.43 22.94
C ASN A 13 -14.30 2.44 24.09
N ALA A 14 -13.13 2.02 24.58
CA ALA A 14 -12.68 2.24 25.96
C ALA A 14 -11.15 2.39 25.89
N SER A 15 -10.44 3.37 26.44
CA SER A 15 -10.72 4.54 27.26
C SER A 15 -9.58 5.54 27.03
N ASN A 16 -9.86 6.83 27.16
CA ASN A 16 -8.94 7.95 27.37
C ASN A 16 -7.46 7.78 26.94
N ASN A 17 -7.10 8.39 25.81
CA ASN A 17 -5.78 8.99 25.71
C ASN A 17 -5.85 10.29 24.88
N LYS A 18 -6.25 11.36 25.57
CA LYS A 18 -5.99 12.74 25.14
C LYS A 18 -4.47 12.94 25.18
N ASN A 19 -3.76 12.59 24.11
CA ASN A 19 -2.45 13.12 23.74
C ASN A 19 -1.97 12.47 22.43
N THR A 20 -2.49 12.97 21.29
CA THR A 20 -1.89 12.71 19.98
C THR A 20 -1.49 14.01 19.29
N ASN A 21 -0.87 14.92 20.03
CA ASN A 21 -0.01 15.94 19.44
C ASN A 21 1.40 15.34 19.32
N LEU A 22 1.63 14.62 18.22
CA LEU A 22 2.99 14.30 17.77
C LEU A 22 3.45 15.43 16.86
N THR A 23 3.85 16.55 17.46
CA THR A 23 4.71 17.53 16.81
C THR A 23 6.06 16.87 16.53
N PHE A 24 6.33 16.58 15.27
CA PHE A 24 7.69 16.31 14.80
C PHE A 24 8.38 17.67 14.70
N THR A 25 8.99 18.12 15.81
CA THR A 25 9.84 19.32 15.79
C THR A 25 11.11 19.01 15.04
N GLY A 26 11.37 19.73 13.94
CA GLY A 26 12.70 19.76 13.34
C GLY A 26 12.74 20.04 11.84
N VAL A 27 12.06 21.10 11.36
CA VAL A 27 12.46 21.80 10.13
C VAL A 27 12.07 23.28 10.27
N ASP A 28 13.05 24.17 10.41
CA ASP A 28 12.82 25.62 10.30
C ASP A 28 12.40 26.00 8.86
N PRO A 29 11.52 27.00 8.65
CA PRO A 29 10.91 27.26 7.35
C PRO A 29 11.81 27.95 6.31
N ALA A 30 13.07 28.24 6.65
CA ALA A 30 13.96 29.02 5.79
C ALA A 30 15.09 28.13 5.25
N ASN A 31 15.05 27.87 3.94
CA ASN A 31 16.14 27.33 3.12
C ASN A 31 16.25 25.80 2.95
N ILE A 32 15.11 25.14 2.64
CA ILE A 32 15.13 23.82 1.99
C ILE A 32 14.58 24.00 0.57
N LYS A 33 15.40 23.67 -0.45
CA LYS A 33 14.88 23.36 -1.80
C LYS A 33 13.78 22.32 -1.60
N LYS A 34 12.51 22.74 -1.72
CA LYS A 34 11.33 21.88 -1.46
C LYS A 34 11.60 20.50 -2.08
N PRO A 35 11.72 19.42 -1.29
CA PRO A 35 11.83 18.10 -1.87
C PRO A 35 10.60 17.90 -2.77
N PRO A 36 10.76 17.29 -3.96
CA PRO A 36 9.68 17.20 -4.93
C PRO A 36 8.41 16.68 -4.25
N LEU A 37 7.29 17.35 -4.53
CA LEU A 37 5.98 17.11 -3.93
C LEU A 37 5.44 15.75 -4.36
N ILE A 38 5.95 14.67 -3.77
CA ILE A 38 5.51 13.31 -4.12
C ILE A 38 4.13 13.07 -3.51
N ILE A 39 3.13 12.88 -4.37
CA ILE A 39 1.79 12.45 -3.99
C ILE A 39 1.75 10.93 -3.77
N PRO A 40 0.80 10.39 -2.97
CA PRO A 40 0.78 8.96 -2.60
C PRO A 40 0.81 8.02 -3.82
N SER A 41 0.11 8.40 -4.88
CA SER A 41 0.05 7.67 -6.15
C SER A 41 1.40 7.55 -6.87
N GLU A 42 2.33 8.47 -6.61
CA GLU A 42 3.65 8.47 -7.23
C GLU A 42 4.65 7.57 -6.50
N LEU A 43 4.38 7.15 -5.26
CA LEU A 43 5.31 6.30 -4.50
C LEU A 43 5.54 4.93 -5.16
N SER A 44 4.52 4.44 -5.88
CA SER A 44 4.62 3.22 -6.68
C SER A 44 5.43 3.38 -7.98
N ARG A 45 5.90 4.59 -8.32
CA ARG A 45 6.77 4.80 -9.49
C ARG A 45 8.18 4.24 -9.22
N PRO A 46 8.86 3.68 -10.24
CA PRO A 46 10.18 3.08 -10.09
C PRO A 46 11.22 3.99 -9.40
N THR A 47 11.21 5.29 -9.71
CA THR A 47 12.13 6.27 -9.12
C THR A 47 11.94 6.45 -7.61
N ASN A 48 10.69 6.39 -7.13
CA ASN A 48 10.39 6.52 -5.71
C ASN A 48 10.63 5.20 -4.97
N ILE A 49 10.31 4.05 -5.59
CA ILE A 49 10.67 2.73 -5.06
C ILE A 49 12.19 2.62 -4.86
N GLN A 50 12.98 3.08 -5.83
CA GLN A 50 14.44 3.11 -5.72
C GLN A 50 14.90 3.98 -4.54
N ARG A 51 14.29 5.17 -4.37
CA ARG A 51 14.60 6.06 -3.24
C ARG A 51 14.26 5.42 -1.89
N ILE A 52 13.12 4.74 -1.78
CA ILE A 52 12.71 4.02 -0.56
C ILE A 52 13.70 2.90 -0.26
N THR A 53 14.10 2.13 -1.28
CA THR A 53 15.08 1.05 -1.16
C THR A 53 16.44 1.58 -0.69
N GLN A 54 16.92 2.68 -1.27
CA GLN A 54 18.17 3.34 -0.86
C GLN A 54 18.10 3.84 0.59
N LYS A 55 16.99 4.47 0.98
CA LYS A 55 16.79 4.93 2.36
C LYS A 55 16.75 3.76 3.34
N LYS A 56 16.10 2.65 2.98
CA LYS A 56 16.12 1.42 3.80
C LYS A 56 17.52 0.85 3.94
N ALA A 57 18.30 0.79 2.86
CA ALA A 57 19.70 0.36 2.93
C ALA A 57 20.53 1.26 3.86
N GLN A 58 20.35 2.59 3.77
CA GLN A 58 21.02 3.55 4.62
C GLN A 58 20.70 3.35 6.11
N VAL A 59 19.42 3.21 6.48
CA VAL A 59 19.05 3.05 7.89
C VAL A 59 19.44 1.69 8.47
N LYS A 60 19.54 0.65 7.63
CA LYS A 60 20.07 -0.66 8.01
C LYS A 60 21.57 -0.63 8.27
N ALA A 61 22.31 0.26 7.61
CA ALA A 61 23.74 0.43 7.82
C ALA A 61 24.09 1.22 9.10
N TYR A 62 23.10 1.77 9.82
CA TYR A 62 23.38 2.55 11.03
C TYR A 62 23.98 1.70 12.17
N PRO A 63 24.86 2.28 12.99
CA PRO A 63 25.30 1.67 14.25
C PRO A 63 24.12 1.35 15.17
N LYS A 64 24.27 0.30 16.00
CA LYS A 64 23.21 -0.21 16.88
C LYS A 64 22.60 0.87 17.78
N ASN A 65 23.40 1.75 18.37
CA ASN A 65 22.92 2.85 19.21
C ASN A 65 21.96 3.81 18.47
N ILE A 66 22.24 4.12 17.20
CA ILE A 66 21.37 4.98 16.37
C ILE A 66 20.07 4.26 16.00
N LYS A 67 20.14 2.95 15.71
CA LYS A 67 18.94 2.13 15.47
C LYS A 67 18.04 2.12 16.70
N LEU A 68 18.61 1.91 17.89
CA LEU A 68 17.85 1.89 19.14
C LEU A 68 17.21 3.24 19.45
N GLU A 69 17.91 4.38 19.26
CA GLU A 69 17.31 5.72 19.42
C GLU A 69 16.09 5.90 18.51
N LYS A 70 16.19 5.49 17.24
CA LYS A 70 15.08 5.60 16.28
C LYS A 70 13.90 4.69 16.63
N LEU A 71 14.16 3.48 17.12
CA LEU A 71 13.13 2.53 17.53
C LEU A 71 12.49 2.88 18.88
N ALA A 72 13.20 3.58 19.76
CA ALA A 72 12.68 4.00 21.06
C ALA A 72 11.41 4.85 20.97
N VAL A 73 11.25 5.62 19.88
CA VAL A 73 10.06 6.45 19.61
C VAL A 73 8.77 5.61 19.48
N TYR A 74 8.91 4.31 19.20
CA TYR A 74 7.80 3.37 19.02
C TYR A 74 7.65 2.38 20.20
N SER A 75 8.54 2.44 21.18
CA SER A 75 8.65 1.45 22.25
C SER A 75 8.04 1.93 23.57
N SER A 76 7.41 1.03 24.34
CA SER A 76 6.94 1.37 25.69
C SER A 76 8.09 1.44 26.68
N CYS A 77 8.00 2.37 27.63
CA CYS A 77 8.91 2.43 28.77
C CYS A 77 8.68 1.25 29.70
N LYS A 78 9.77 0.57 30.09
CA LYS A 78 9.79 -0.58 31.01
C LYS A 78 10.40 -0.24 32.38
N ALA A 79 10.49 1.05 32.72
CA ALA A 79 10.99 1.46 34.03
C ALA A 79 10.14 0.84 35.15
N ALA A 80 10.79 0.08 36.03
CA ALA A 80 10.13 -0.73 37.06
C ALA A 80 9.52 0.11 38.20
N VAL A 81 9.90 1.38 38.31
CA VAL A 81 9.70 2.19 39.52
C VAL A 81 8.29 2.79 39.61
N ASP A 82 7.63 3.09 38.47
CA ASP A 82 6.45 4.00 38.48
C ASP A 82 5.21 3.52 37.70
N ALA A 83 5.09 2.23 37.35
CA ALA A 83 4.00 1.74 36.47
C ALA A 83 3.80 2.64 35.23
N CYS A 84 4.90 2.97 34.56
CA CYS A 84 4.94 3.98 33.51
C CYS A 84 4.08 3.63 32.29
N SER A 85 3.26 4.59 31.83
CA SER A 85 2.39 4.44 30.64
C SER A 85 2.98 5.04 29.35
N CYS A 86 4.27 5.42 29.37
CA CYS A 86 4.92 6.01 28.21
C CYS A 86 5.03 4.99 27.07
N SER A 87 4.55 5.36 25.88
CA SER A 87 4.49 4.50 24.69
C SER A 87 5.50 4.88 23.60
N GLY A 88 6.47 5.73 23.93
CA GLY A 88 7.49 6.16 22.98
C GLY A 88 8.41 7.24 23.54
N TRP A 89 9.71 7.02 23.42
CA TRP A 89 10.72 7.97 23.86
C TRP A 89 10.66 9.26 23.03
N LYS A 90 10.90 10.40 23.70
CA LYS A 90 10.92 11.73 23.10
C LYS A 90 12.23 12.43 23.42
N ASN A 91 13.04 12.66 22.38
CA ASN A 91 14.31 13.36 22.52
C ASN A 91 14.08 14.79 23.04
N PRO A 92 14.66 15.17 24.20
CA PRO A 92 14.58 16.53 24.71
C PRO A 92 15.37 17.54 23.86
N ASN A 93 16.38 17.10 23.08
CA ASN A 93 17.25 17.93 22.24
C ASN A 93 17.18 17.50 20.75
N PRO A 94 16.11 17.85 20.01
CA PRO A 94 15.89 17.38 18.65
C PRO A 94 16.82 18.01 17.57
N THR A 95 17.65 19.00 17.91
CA THR A 95 18.35 19.89 16.96
C THR A 95 19.75 19.44 16.55
N LYS A 96 20.27 18.31 17.02
CA LYS A 96 21.62 17.84 16.62
C LYS A 96 21.54 17.04 15.31
N SER A 97 22.40 17.37 14.34
CA SER A 97 22.50 16.63 13.07
C SER A 97 22.91 15.17 13.33
N ILE A 98 22.52 14.25 12.44
CA ILE A 98 22.86 12.82 12.54
C ILE A 98 24.38 12.61 12.66
N GLU A 99 25.18 13.48 12.01
CA GLU A 99 26.64 13.49 12.09
C GLU A 99 27.15 13.81 13.50
N GLN A 100 26.49 14.72 14.23
CA GLN A 100 26.80 15.03 15.63
C GLN A 100 26.33 13.95 16.60
N GLN A 101 25.29 13.18 16.24
CA GLN A 101 24.77 12.07 17.05
C GLN A 101 25.67 10.83 16.99
N GLN A 102 26.33 10.57 15.85
CA GLN A 102 27.23 9.41 15.68
C GLN A 102 28.45 9.45 16.60
N GLN A 103 28.87 10.62 17.07
CA GLN A 103 30.06 10.79 17.93
C GLN A 103 29.76 10.72 19.44
N GLN A 104 28.50 10.67 19.88
CA GLN A 104 28.16 10.67 21.30
C GLN A 104 27.78 9.28 21.81
N HIS A 105 28.72 8.65 22.54
CA HIS A 105 28.49 7.46 23.37
C HIS A 105 27.50 7.69 24.54
N GLY A 106 27.06 8.94 24.80
CA GLY A 106 26.24 9.35 25.96
C GLY A 106 24.72 9.40 25.76
N LEU A 107 24.16 8.92 24.64
CA LEU A 107 22.71 8.95 24.41
C LEU A 107 21.91 8.02 25.33
N TRP A 108 22.53 6.97 25.86
CA TRP A 108 21.86 5.97 26.72
C TRP A 108 21.32 6.54 28.02
N THR A 109 21.95 7.62 28.52
CA THR A 109 21.56 8.30 29.76
C THR A 109 20.63 9.47 29.52
N THR A 110 20.09 9.63 28.30
CA THR A 110 19.17 10.73 28.00
C THR A 110 17.76 10.42 28.49
N GLU A 111 17.20 11.35 29.24
CA GLU A 111 15.85 11.23 29.79
C GLU A 111 14.79 11.54 28.73
N CYS A 112 13.72 10.74 28.74
CA CYS A 112 12.54 10.96 27.93
C CYS A 112 11.87 12.28 28.33
N ARG A 113 11.57 13.15 27.36
CA ARG A 113 10.83 14.40 27.63
C ARG A 113 9.46 14.16 28.30
N THR A 114 8.82 13.03 28.02
CA THR A 114 7.46 12.71 28.50
C THR A 114 7.44 12.06 29.88
N CYS A 115 8.23 11.02 30.11
CA CYS A 115 8.19 10.26 31.38
C CYS A 115 9.45 10.38 32.22
N LYS A 116 10.46 11.14 31.79
CA LYS A 116 11.74 11.37 32.47
C LYS A 116 12.60 10.12 32.72
N HIS A 117 12.10 8.92 32.40
CA HIS A 117 12.91 7.70 32.35
C HIS A 117 13.93 7.69 31.23
N LEU A 118 14.97 6.86 31.38
CA LEU A 118 16.11 6.80 30.48
C LEU A 118 15.72 6.18 29.13
N LEU A 119 16.52 6.48 28.10
CA LEU A 119 16.42 5.81 26.81
C LEU A 119 16.55 4.28 26.97
N SER A 120 17.45 3.81 27.85
CA SER A 120 17.62 2.38 28.16
C SER A 120 16.32 1.70 28.57
N ASP A 121 15.46 2.38 29.34
CA ASP A 121 14.18 1.82 29.80
C ASP A 121 13.18 1.64 28.65
N HIS A 122 13.37 2.34 27.52
CA HIS A 122 12.52 2.22 26.34
C HIS A 122 13.05 1.19 25.34
N VAL A 123 14.32 0.81 25.42
CA VAL A 123 14.96 -0.07 24.43
C VAL A 123 15.55 -1.34 25.03
N SER A 124 15.35 -1.58 26.33
CA SER A 124 15.85 -2.78 27.02
C SER A 124 15.46 -4.08 26.29
N HIS A 125 14.19 -4.21 25.91
CA HIS A 125 13.67 -5.31 25.10
C HIS A 125 14.27 -5.46 23.68
N LEU A 126 15.02 -4.47 23.18
CA LEU A 126 15.69 -4.49 21.87
C LEU A 126 17.20 -4.74 21.99
N GLN A 127 17.76 -4.77 23.20
CA GLN A 127 19.22 -4.91 23.38
C GLN A 127 19.72 -6.30 22.96
N GLU A 128 18.93 -7.35 23.16
CA GLU A 128 19.28 -8.74 22.86
C GLU A 128 18.80 -9.20 21.48
N GLU A 129 18.07 -8.35 20.75
CA GLU A 129 17.56 -8.68 19.41
C GLU A 129 18.67 -8.79 18.38
N THR A 130 18.43 -9.65 17.38
CA THR A 130 19.36 -9.90 16.27
C THR A 130 19.50 -8.68 15.37
N GLU A 131 20.60 -8.61 14.62
CA GLU A 131 20.81 -7.52 13.67
C GLU A 131 19.75 -7.55 12.55
N GLU A 132 19.36 -8.75 12.10
CA GLU A 132 18.29 -8.96 11.12
C GLU A 132 16.96 -8.39 11.63
N GLN A 133 16.61 -8.67 12.89
CA GLN A 133 15.38 -8.16 13.48
C GLN A 133 15.43 -6.63 13.61
N MET A 134 16.54 -6.06 14.07
CA MET A 134 16.71 -4.60 14.09
C MET A 134 16.60 -3.99 12.69
N ASN A 135 17.20 -4.61 11.68
CA ASN A 135 17.14 -4.16 10.28
C ASN A 135 15.72 -4.24 9.71
N PHE A 136 14.94 -5.23 10.12
CA PHE A 136 13.53 -5.35 9.78
C PHE A 136 12.70 -4.24 10.44
N LEU A 137 12.87 -4.00 11.73
CA LEU A 137 12.21 -2.90 12.44
C LEU A 137 12.55 -1.53 11.83
N MET A 138 13.81 -1.30 11.46
CA MET A 138 14.24 -0.07 10.79
C MET A 138 13.60 0.12 9.41
N SER A 139 13.32 -0.97 8.68
CA SER A 139 12.59 -0.92 7.42
C SER A 139 11.14 -0.48 7.63
N MET A 140 10.49 -1.00 8.68
CA MET A 140 9.15 -0.56 9.08
C MET A 140 9.11 0.92 9.47
N VAL A 141 10.16 1.47 10.10
CA VAL A 141 10.23 2.91 10.39
C VAL A 141 10.15 3.74 9.11
N VAL A 142 10.93 3.37 8.08
CA VAL A 142 10.89 4.06 6.77
C VAL A 142 9.50 3.93 6.13
N ASP A 143 8.86 2.76 6.24
CA ASP A 143 7.53 2.53 5.71
C ASP A 143 6.44 3.34 6.43
N ILE A 144 6.54 3.50 7.75
CA ILE A 144 5.68 4.38 8.55
C ILE A 144 5.82 5.83 8.09
N GLU A 145 7.04 6.31 7.83
CA GLU A 145 7.28 7.66 7.32
C GLU A 145 6.62 7.86 5.94
N ASN A 146 6.74 6.88 5.04
CA ASN A 146 6.09 6.92 3.73
C ASN A 146 4.56 6.93 3.86
N LEU A 147 3.98 6.05 4.68
CA LEU A 147 2.55 6.01 4.93
C LEU A 147 2.03 7.27 5.61
N PHE A 148 2.81 7.88 6.50
CA PHE A 148 2.48 9.17 7.10
C PHE A 148 2.35 10.25 6.01
N MET A 149 3.29 10.30 5.07
CA MET A 149 3.20 11.20 3.92
C MET A 149 1.97 10.89 3.06
N CYS A 150 1.63 9.60 2.87
CA CYS A 150 0.41 9.21 2.17
C CYS A 150 -0.84 9.77 2.84
N VAL A 151 -0.99 9.58 4.16
CA VAL A 151 -2.16 10.04 4.93
C VAL A 151 -2.35 11.55 4.86
N HIS A 152 -1.27 12.33 4.85
CA HIS A 152 -1.33 13.79 4.83
C HIS A 152 -1.66 14.36 3.45
N LYS A 153 -1.20 13.71 2.38
CA LYS A 153 -1.37 14.18 1.00
C LYS A 153 -2.56 13.57 0.28
N GLU A 154 -3.09 12.46 0.77
CA GLU A 154 -4.24 11.80 0.15
C GLU A 154 -5.52 12.60 0.34
N THR A 155 -6.22 12.80 -0.79
CA THR A 155 -7.47 13.56 -0.85
C THR A 155 -8.68 12.63 -0.83
N ASP A 156 -8.56 11.41 -1.35
CA ASP A 156 -9.63 10.42 -1.32
C ASP A 156 -9.77 9.83 0.10
N SER A 157 -10.97 9.96 0.68
CA SER A 157 -11.24 9.59 2.06
C SER A 157 -11.07 8.08 2.31
N ASP A 158 -11.40 7.25 1.33
CA ASP A 158 -11.30 5.80 1.43
C ASP A 158 -9.83 5.37 1.42
N ASN A 159 -9.02 5.90 0.50
CA ASN A 159 -7.56 5.67 0.49
C ASN A 159 -6.92 6.11 1.82
N LYS A 160 -7.27 7.30 2.30
CA LYS A 160 -6.68 7.87 3.52
C LYS A 160 -6.94 6.99 4.74
N GLN A 161 -8.14 6.42 4.87
CA GLN A 161 -8.47 5.47 5.93
C GLN A 161 -7.60 4.21 5.86
N VAL A 162 -7.39 3.66 4.65
CA VAL A 162 -6.54 2.47 4.46
C VAL A 162 -5.08 2.78 4.82
N TYR A 163 -4.51 3.89 4.36
CA TYR A 163 -3.15 4.27 4.71
C TYR A 163 -2.98 4.49 6.22
N PHE A 164 -3.98 5.10 6.88
CA PHE A 164 -3.94 5.31 8.32
C PHE A 164 -4.05 4.00 9.10
N TYR A 165 -4.85 3.05 8.62
CA TYR A 165 -4.90 1.69 9.18
C TYR A 165 -3.53 1.00 9.06
N LEU A 166 -2.91 1.01 7.88
CA LEU A 166 -1.60 0.39 7.67
C LEU A 166 -0.51 1.07 8.50
N PHE A 167 -0.56 2.40 8.63
CA PHE A 167 0.32 3.16 9.51
C PHE A 167 0.22 2.69 10.96
N LYS A 168 -1.01 2.53 11.48
CA LYS A 168 -1.26 2.00 12.83
C LYS A 168 -0.78 0.56 12.99
N LEU A 169 -1.00 -0.28 11.97
CA LEU A 169 -0.56 -1.66 11.96
C LEU A 169 0.96 -1.75 12.09
N LEU A 170 1.71 -1.05 11.24
CA LEU A 170 3.18 -1.05 11.31
C LEU A 170 3.70 -0.49 12.64
N ARG A 171 3.08 0.58 13.15
CA ARG A 171 3.45 1.13 14.45
C ARG A 171 3.26 0.11 15.57
N LYS A 172 2.15 -0.63 15.56
CA LYS A 172 1.89 -1.71 16.51
C LYS A 172 2.88 -2.86 16.34
N SER A 173 3.23 -3.21 15.11
CA SER A 173 4.22 -4.25 14.79
C SER A 173 5.63 -3.91 15.28
N ILE A 174 6.07 -2.65 15.19
CA ILE A 174 7.32 -2.22 15.81
C ILE A 174 7.23 -2.35 17.33
N HIS A 175 6.15 -1.85 17.93
CA HIS A 175 5.95 -1.90 19.37
C HIS A 175 5.96 -3.31 19.96
N GLN A 176 5.46 -4.29 19.19
CA GLN A 176 5.34 -5.69 19.60
C GLN A 176 6.48 -6.57 19.09
N ILE A 177 7.39 -6.03 18.26
CA ILE A 177 8.45 -6.78 17.57
C ILE A 177 7.85 -7.96 16.77
N THR A 178 6.80 -7.70 15.99
CA THR A 178 6.10 -8.72 15.19
C THR A 178 6.08 -8.39 13.71
N LYS A 179 5.87 -9.42 12.87
CA LYS A 179 5.63 -9.22 11.43
C LYS A 179 4.22 -8.63 11.22
N PRO A 180 4.07 -7.54 10.45
CA PRO A 180 2.77 -6.93 10.22
C PRO A 180 1.89 -7.85 9.38
N THR A 181 0.71 -8.16 9.90
CA THR A 181 -0.30 -8.97 9.23
C THR A 181 -1.59 -8.19 9.18
N VAL A 182 -2.15 -8.00 7.98
CA VAL A 182 -3.45 -7.36 7.81
C VAL A 182 -4.53 -8.32 8.30
N GLU A 183 -5.26 -7.91 9.31
CA GLU A 183 -6.34 -8.67 9.95
C GLU A 183 -7.65 -7.88 9.96
N GLY A 184 -8.78 -8.59 10.02
CA GLY A 184 -10.11 -8.01 10.18
C GLY A 184 -11.11 -8.44 9.10
N PRO A 185 -12.17 -7.64 8.85
CA PRO A 185 -13.33 -8.04 8.03
C PRO A 185 -13.01 -8.20 6.54
N LEU A 186 -11.80 -7.82 6.10
CA LEU A 186 -11.36 -7.98 4.72
C LEU A 186 -11.09 -9.46 4.35
N GLY A 187 -10.90 -10.34 5.33
CA GLY A 187 -10.45 -11.71 5.10
C GLY A 187 -8.97 -11.80 4.76
N LYS A 188 -8.50 -12.98 4.37
CA LYS A 188 -7.11 -13.24 3.95
C LYS A 188 -7.06 -13.74 2.51
N PRO A 189 -6.02 -13.42 1.73
CA PRO A 189 -5.84 -13.98 0.40
C PRO A 189 -5.61 -15.51 0.46
N PRO A 190 -6.01 -16.28 -0.59
CA PRO A 190 -6.74 -15.83 -1.77
C PRO A 190 -8.22 -15.56 -1.46
N PHE A 191 -8.80 -14.55 -2.12
CA PHE A 191 -10.19 -14.12 -1.90
C PHE A 191 -11.20 -14.83 -2.79
N GLU A 192 -10.75 -15.37 -3.93
CA GLU A 192 -11.58 -16.12 -4.87
C GLU A 192 -10.79 -17.31 -5.44
N ASN A 193 -11.51 -18.39 -5.75
CA ASN A 193 -10.98 -19.56 -6.45
C ASN A 193 -11.98 -19.99 -7.55
N PRO A 194 -11.51 -20.35 -8.76
CA PRO A 194 -10.13 -20.21 -9.24
C PRO A 194 -9.72 -18.72 -9.33
N ASN A 195 -8.42 -18.46 -9.19
CA ASN A 195 -7.88 -17.12 -9.36
C ASN A 195 -7.82 -16.72 -10.86
N ILE A 196 -7.58 -15.44 -11.13
CA ILE A 196 -7.59 -14.90 -12.50
C ILE A 196 -6.50 -15.56 -13.35
N GLU A 197 -5.30 -15.78 -12.80
CA GLU A 197 -4.22 -16.40 -13.56
C GLU A 197 -4.61 -17.81 -14.05
N MET A 198 -5.23 -18.61 -13.19
CA MET A 198 -5.75 -19.93 -13.55
C MET A 198 -6.91 -19.83 -14.53
N ALA A 199 -7.84 -18.89 -14.33
CA ALA A 199 -8.96 -18.69 -15.25
C ALA A 199 -8.49 -18.29 -16.66
N VAL A 200 -7.47 -17.44 -16.77
CA VAL A 200 -6.86 -17.03 -18.04
C VAL A 200 -6.15 -18.20 -18.71
N LYS A 201 -5.38 -19.00 -17.97
CA LYS A 201 -4.76 -20.24 -18.50
C LYS A 201 -5.81 -21.20 -19.06
N SER A 202 -6.88 -21.44 -18.30
CA SER A 202 -7.99 -22.29 -18.73
C SER A 202 -8.73 -21.72 -19.93
N PHE A 203 -8.88 -20.40 -20.03
CA PHE A 203 -9.47 -19.75 -21.21
C PHE A 203 -8.64 -20.00 -22.46
N VAL A 204 -7.31 -19.80 -22.40
CA VAL A 204 -6.42 -20.04 -23.54
C VAL A 204 -6.47 -21.50 -23.96
N ALA A 205 -6.39 -22.42 -22.99
CA ALA A 205 -6.48 -23.85 -23.25
C ALA A 205 -7.84 -24.24 -23.88
N TYR A 206 -8.93 -23.67 -23.39
CA TYR A 206 -10.27 -23.99 -23.91
C TYR A 206 -10.51 -23.45 -25.33
N LYS A 207 -10.03 -22.24 -25.63
CA LYS A 207 -10.29 -21.57 -26.91
C LYS A 207 -9.30 -21.91 -28.01
N PHE A 208 -8.03 -22.09 -27.69
CA PHE A 208 -6.95 -22.07 -28.68
C PHE A 208 -6.15 -23.39 -28.75
N THR A 209 -6.45 -24.40 -27.92
CA THR A 209 -5.72 -25.69 -27.99
C THR A 209 -6.03 -26.48 -29.26
N ASN A 210 -7.21 -26.29 -29.85
CA ASN A 210 -7.59 -26.93 -31.12
C ASN A 210 -7.14 -26.11 -32.35
N GLU A 211 -6.54 -24.95 -32.15
CA GLU A 211 -6.04 -24.08 -33.21
C GLU A 211 -4.57 -24.39 -33.56
N ASN A 212 -4.06 -23.71 -34.60
CA ASN A 212 -2.67 -23.84 -35.03
C ASN A 212 -1.70 -23.65 -33.84
N PRO A 213 -0.69 -24.53 -33.63
CA PRO A 213 0.28 -24.41 -32.55
C PRO A 213 0.94 -23.02 -32.44
N VAL A 214 1.12 -22.32 -33.56
CA VAL A 214 1.67 -20.96 -33.61
C VAL A 214 0.68 -19.94 -33.02
N GLU A 215 -0.61 -20.01 -33.37
CA GLU A 215 -1.65 -19.14 -32.83
C GLU A 215 -1.84 -19.38 -31.33
N CYS A 216 -1.81 -20.65 -30.90
CA CYS A 216 -1.84 -21.00 -29.48
C CYS A 216 -0.65 -20.41 -28.71
N GLN A 217 0.57 -20.41 -29.28
CA GLN A 217 1.73 -19.76 -28.66
C GLN A 217 1.56 -18.25 -28.54
N ILE A 218 1.06 -17.58 -29.59
CA ILE A 218 0.76 -16.14 -29.57
C ILE A 218 -0.26 -15.83 -28.48
N MET A 219 -1.35 -16.58 -28.38
CA MET A 219 -2.38 -16.37 -27.37
C MET A 219 -1.85 -16.60 -25.94
N ASN A 220 -0.96 -17.57 -25.75
CA ASN A 220 -0.27 -17.77 -24.47
C ASN A 220 0.61 -16.56 -24.09
N GLU A 221 1.29 -15.95 -25.05
CA GLU A 221 2.06 -14.72 -24.80
C GLU A 221 1.17 -13.53 -24.46
N LEU A 222 0.08 -13.33 -25.21
CA LEU A 222 -0.88 -12.25 -24.95
C LEU A 222 -1.56 -12.42 -23.60
N ALA A 223 -1.89 -13.65 -23.20
CA ALA A 223 -2.40 -13.97 -21.87
C ALA A 223 -1.41 -13.59 -20.75
N ARG A 224 -0.10 -13.84 -20.94
CA ARG A 224 0.94 -13.40 -19.99
C ARG A 224 1.05 -11.88 -19.92
N ILE A 225 0.93 -11.19 -21.07
CA ILE A 225 0.90 -9.72 -21.12
C ILE A 225 -0.31 -9.20 -20.36
N PHE A 226 -1.50 -9.76 -20.60
CA PHE A 226 -2.74 -9.41 -19.89
C PHE A 226 -2.60 -9.58 -18.37
N VAL A 227 -2.13 -10.73 -17.91
CA VAL A 227 -1.88 -11.01 -16.47
C VAL A 227 -0.90 -9.99 -15.88
N ARG A 228 0.19 -9.68 -16.60
CA ARG A 228 1.18 -8.69 -16.16
C ARG A 228 0.58 -7.29 -16.08
N CYS A 229 -0.21 -6.88 -17.06
CA CYS A 229 -0.92 -5.61 -17.06
C CYS A 229 -1.84 -5.51 -15.85
N LEU A 230 -2.64 -6.55 -15.57
CA LEU A 230 -3.57 -6.53 -14.45
C LEU A 230 -2.86 -6.45 -13.09
N ASN A 231 -1.72 -7.11 -12.93
CA ASN A 231 -0.92 -7.03 -11.68
C ASN A 231 -0.33 -5.63 -11.41
N HIS A 232 -0.15 -4.81 -12.44
CA HIS A 232 0.41 -3.46 -12.33
C HIS A 232 -0.63 -2.36 -12.62
N TRP A 233 -1.87 -2.75 -12.86
CA TRP A 233 -2.94 -1.82 -13.16
C TRP A 233 -3.37 -1.09 -11.90
N LYS A 234 -3.60 0.21 -12.02
CA LYS A 234 -4.06 1.06 -10.93
C LYS A 234 -5.57 1.16 -11.01
N LEU A 235 -6.25 0.66 -9.98
CA LEU A 235 -7.70 0.71 -9.89
C LEU A 235 -8.19 2.16 -9.73
N GLU A 236 -9.38 2.43 -10.27
CA GLU A 236 -10.14 3.66 -9.98
C GLU A 236 -10.55 3.69 -8.51
N THR A 237 -10.56 4.86 -7.86
CA THR A 237 -11.02 4.93 -6.47
C THR A 237 -12.54 4.67 -6.40
N PRO A 238 -13.07 4.17 -5.26
CA PRO A 238 -14.52 3.98 -5.10
C PRO A 238 -15.30 5.29 -5.35
N THR A 239 -14.77 6.42 -4.91
CA THR A 239 -15.33 7.76 -5.18
C THR A 239 -15.38 8.07 -6.68
N ALA A 240 -14.26 7.88 -7.39
CA ALA A 240 -14.17 8.14 -8.83
C ALA A 240 -15.11 7.21 -9.63
N ARG A 241 -15.18 5.93 -9.25
CA ARG A 241 -16.10 4.97 -9.85
C ARG A 241 -17.56 5.40 -9.69
N LYS A 242 -17.95 5.81 -8.48
CA LYS A 242 -19.30 6.29 -8.20
C LYS A 242 -19.66 7.48 -9.07
N GLN A 243 -18.78 8.48 -9.16
CA GLN A 243 -18.97 9.66 -10.01
C GLN A 243 -19.10 9.29 -11.50
N ARG A 244 -18.26 8.37 -12.00
CA ARG A 244 -18.32 7.88 -13.38
C ARG A 244 -19.66 7.20 -13.67
N LEU A 245 -20.10 6.30 -12.80
CA LEU A 245 -21.37 5.57 -12.98
C LEU A 245 -22.59 6.50 -12.90
N GLU A 246 -22.57 7.49 -12.00
CA GLU A 246 -23.59 8.56 -11.94
C GLU A 246 -23.62 9.37 -13.24
N THR A 247 -22.46 9.77 -13.76
CA THR A 247 -22.34 10.52 -15.02
C THR A 247 -22.88 9.71 -16.21
N VAL A 248 -22.52 8.43 -16.31
CA VAL A 248 -22.99 7.53 -17.38
C VAL A 248 -24.50 7.33 -17.30
N SER A 249 -25.06 7.15 -16.09
CA SER A 249 -26.51 7.01 -15.90
C SER A 249 -27.28 8.25 -16.36
N LEU A 250 -26.76 9.45 -16.10
CA LEU A 250 -27.37 10.71 -16.54
C LEU A 250 -27.32 10.90 -18.05
N LEU A 251 -26.23 10.45 -18.70
CA LEU A 251 -26.09 10.50 -20.16
C LEU A 251 -26.99 9.48 -20.87
N ASN A 252 -27.07 8.25 -20.35
CA ASN A 252 -27.95 7.21 -20.93
C ASN A 252 -29.44 7.55 -20.78
N ASN A 253 -29.83 8.29 -19.73
CA ASN A 253 -31.19 8.82 -19.62
C ASN A 253 -31.50 9.92 -20.67
N LYS A 254 -30.48 10.51 -21.30
CA LYS A 254 -30.63 11.51 -22.37
C LYS A 254 -30.49 10.92 -23.77
N VAL A 255 -29.84 9.76 -23.91
CA VAL A 255 -29.59 9.11 -25.20
C VAL A 255 -29.98 7.64 -25.06
N ASN A 256 -31.07 7.22 -25.70
CA ASN A 256 -31.46 5.80 -25.83
C ASN A 256 -30.41 5.05 -26.66
N ILE A 257 -29.21 4.82 -26.11
CA ILE A 257 -28.17 4.01 -26.73
C ILE A 257 -28.32 2.59 -26.20
N LEU A 258 -28.99 1.75 -26.99
CA LEU A 258 -29.21 0.33 -26.73
C LEU A 258 -27.99 -0.55 -27.05
N ASP A 259 -26.85 0.02 -27.47
CA ASP A 259 -25.70 -0.74 -28.00
C ASP A 259 -24.48 -0.80 -27.06
N ASN A 260 -24.66 -0.58 -25.74
CA ASN A 260 -23.54 -0.73 -24.80
C ASN A 260 -23.57 -2.11 -24.13
N GLU A 261 -22.93 -3.09 -24.76
CA GLU A 261 -22.72 -4.47 -24.25
C GLU A 261 -21.96 -4.53 -22.90
N LEU A 262 -21.53 -3.40 -22.35
CA LEU A 262 -20.85 -3.27 -21.06
C LEU A 262 -21.74 -2.54 -20.05
N PHE A 263 -22.90 -3.12 -19.75
CA PHE A 263 -23.71 -2.68 -18.61
C PHE A 263 -23.00 -3.10 -17.31
N GLU A 264 -22.12 -2.22 -16.79
CA GLU A 264 -21.68 -2.30 -15.40
C GLU A 264 -22.91 -2.00 -14.51
N SER A 265 -23.38 -3.02 -13.79
CA SER A 265 -24.49 -2.85 -12.86
C SER A 265 -24.11 -1.83 -11.79
N ASN A 266 -24.90 -0.74 -11.70
CA ASN A 266 -24.70 0.35 -10.75
C ASN A 266 -25.59 0.16 -9.51
N THR A 267 -25.60 -1.05 -8.93
CA THR A 267 -26.33 -1.26 -7.69
C THR A 267 -25.49 -0.82 -6.50
N ASN A 268 -26.14 -0.37 -5.42
CA ASN A 268 -25.44 -0.06 -4.16
C ASN A 268 -24.64 -1.26 -3.62
N ALA A 269 -25.10 -2.49 -3.91
CA ALA A 269 -24.38 -3.71 -3.56
C ALA A 269 -23.07 -3.86 -4.34
N ASP A 270 -23.06 -3.55 -5.64
CA ASP A 270 -21.86 -3.59 -6.48
C ASP A 270 -20.83 -2.54 -6.06
N ILE A 271 -21.28 -1.33 -5.72
CA ILE A 271 -20.39 -0.27 -5.19
C ILE A 271 -19.75 -0.71 -3.87
N SER A 272 -20.53 -1.30 -2.97
CA SER A 272 -20.02 -1.81 -1.69
C SER A 272 -19.04 -2.97 -1.90
N SER A 273 -19.35 -3.91 -2.80
CA SER A 273 -18.45 -5.02 -3.13
C SER A 273 -17.14 -4.51 -3.71
N TYR A 274 -17.21 -3.56 -4.66
CA TYR A 274 -16.03 -2.95 -5.26
C TYR A 274 -15.15 -2.27 -4.21
N LYS A 275 -15.75 -1.54 -3.27
CA LYS A 275 -15.00 -0.88 -2.19
C LYS A 275 -14.23 -1.87 -1.31
N VAL A 276 -14.80 -3.03 -1.02
CA VAL A 276 -14.10 -4.10 -0.29
C VAL A 276 -12.92 -4.62 -1.10
N ASP A 277 -13.12 -4.95 -2.37
CA ASP A 277 -12.06 -5.49 -3.22
C ASP A 277 -10.97 -4.46 -3.52
N TYR A 278 -11.33 -3.19 -3.68
CA TYR A 278 -10.40 -2.07 -3.78
C TYR A 278 -9.55 -1.93 -2.52
N THR A 279 -10.15 -2.06 -1.34
CA THR A 279 -9.43 -2.03 -0.06
C THR A 279 -8.47 -3.21 0.06
N ARG A 280 -8.91 -4.42 -0.32
CA ARG A 280 -8.04 -5.61 -0.39
C ARG A 280 -6.87 -5.38 -1.34
N TRP A 281 -7.13 -4.86 -2.54
CA TRP A 281 -6.09 -4.53 -3.52
C TRP A 281 -5.07 -3.53 -2.95
N LEU A 282 -5.52 -2.47 -2.27
CA LEU A 282 -4.63 -1.52 -1.62
C LEU A 282 -3.72 -2.20 -0.58
N CYS A 283 -4.30 -2.99 0.33
CA CYS A 283 -3.58 -3.61 1.44
C CYS A 283 -2.60 -4.72 1.00
N PHE A 284 -2.99 -5.53 0.02
CA PHE A 284 -2.28 -6.77 -0.31
C PHE A 284 -1.48 -6.69 -1.62
N SER A 285 -1.76 -5.71 -2.50
CA SER A 285 -1.12 -5.63 -3.81
C SER A 285 -0.48 -4.27 -4.11
N HIS A 286 -1.15 -3.16 -3.82
CA HIS A 286 -0.66 -1.83 -4.19
C HIS A 286 0.32 -1.22 -3.19
N VAL A 287 -0.07 -1.09 -1.92
CA VAL A 287 0.79 -0.49 -0.89
C VAL A 287 2.07 -1.31 -0.67
N PRO A 288 2.04 -2.66 -0.65
CA PRO A 288 3.25 -3.47 -0.55
C PRO A 288 4.30 -3.22 -1.66
N LEU A 289 3.96 -2.56 -2.78
CA LEU A 289 4.94 -2.18 -3.82
C LEU A 289 5.98 -1.18 -3.31
N PHE A 290 5.60 -0.29 -2.40
CA PHE A 290 6.49 0.74 -1.85
C PHE A 290 6.64 0.61 -0.32
N CYS A 291 6.03 -0.42 0.27
CA CYS A 291 6.01 -0.72 1.70
C CYS A 291 6.32 -2.22 1.90
N ASP A 292 7.57 -2.62 1.64
CA ASP A 292 7.98 -4.03 1.62
C ASP A 292 7.94 -4.75 2.99
N SER A 293 7.68 -4.02 4.08
CA SER A 293 7.39 -4.65 5.37
C SER A 293 6.08 -5.44 5.35
N LEU A 294 5.15 -5.10 4.44
CA LEU A 294 3.90 -5.80 4.21
C LEU A 294 4.06 -6.90 3.16
N GLN A 295 3.34 -8.00 3.33
CA GLN A 295 3.35 -9.10 2.36
C GLN A 295 2.68 -8.68 1.05
N LYS A 296 3.45 -8.64 -0.04
CA LYS A 296 2.94 -8.41 -1.39
C LYS A 296 2.33 -9.70 -1.97
N TYR A 297 1.17 -9.54 -2.62
CA TYR A 297 0.52 -10.53 -3.45
C TYR A 297 0.20 -9.96 -4.83
N ASP A 298 0.33 -10.77 -5.87
CA ASP A 298 -0.09 -10.38 -7.21
C ASP A 298 -1.62 -10.44 -7.32
N VAL A 299 -2.22 -9.42 -7.94
CA VAL A 299 -3.69 -9.26 -8.07
C VAL A 299 -4.31 -10.52 -8.68
N THR A 300 -3.70 -11.03 -9.75
CA THR A 300 -4.18 -12.20 -10.49
C THR A 300 -4.09 -13.51 -9.72
N SER A 301 -3.30 -13.56 -8.65
CA SER A 301 -3.12 -14.74 -7.79
C SER A 301 -4.13 -14.82 -6.64
N ILE A 302 -4.68 -13.67 -6.21
CA ILE A 302 -5.56 -13.57 -5.03
C ILE A 302 -7.01 -13.21 -5.34
N PHE A 303 -7.27 -12.63 -6.52
CA PHE A 303 -8.62 -12.31 -6.99
C PHE A 303 -9.06 -13.27 -8.10
N GLY A 304 -10.36 -13.29 -8.38
CA GLY A 304 -11.00 -14.24 -9.29
C GLY A 304 -11.99 -13.59 -10.24
N LYS A 305 -12.96 -14.40 -10.69
CA LYS A 305 -13.95 -14.02 -11.71
C LYS A 305 -14.80 -12.80 -11.29
N LYS A 306 -15.21 -12.69 -10.03
CA LYS A 306 -16.10 -11.61 -9.58
C LYS A 306 -15.38 -10.28 -9.62
N PHE A 307 -14.18 -10.22 -9.04
CA PHE A 307 -13.31 -9.05 -9.14
C PHE A 307 -13.04 -8.67 -10.60
N LEU A 308 -12.62 -9.65 -11.42
CA LEU A 308 -12.29 -9.39 -12.82
C LEU A 308 -13.47 -8.77 -13.56
N ARG A 309 -14.69 -9.30 -13.39
CA ARG A 309 -15.91 -8.74 -13.99
C ARG A 309 -16.15 -7.29 -13.58
N SER A 310 -15.82 -6.92 -12.34
CA SER A 310 -16.01 -5.55 -11.82
C SER A 310 -15.08 -4.53 -12.48
N VAL A 311 -13.88 -4.94 -12.90
CA VAL A 311 -12.85 -4.03 -13.42
C VAL A 311 -12.58 -4.17 -14.90
N PHE A 312 -13.03 -5.26 -15.53
CA PHE A 312 -12.60 -5.65 -16.87
C PHE A 312 -12.91 -4.60 -17.94
N CYS A 313 -14.10 -3.99 -17.90
CA CYS A 313 -14.52 -3.00 -18.89
C CYS A 313 -13.55 -1.82 -18.96
N LEU A 314 -13.38 -1.12 -17.84
CA LEU A 314 -12.49 0.03 -17.74
C LEU A 314 -11.03 -0.34 -18.02
N MET A 315 -10.59 -1.48 -17.48
CA MET A 315 -9.23 -1.96 -17.66
C MET A 315 -8.94 -2.32 -19.12
N LYS A 316 -9.87 -2.98 -19.83
CA LYS A 316 -9.77 -3.27 -21.27
C LYS A 316 -9.62 -1.98 -22.07
N GLN A 317 -10.51 -1.01 -21.84
CA GLN A 317 -10.46 0.27 -22.55
C GLN A 317 -9.11 0.97 -22.35
N GLN A 318 -8.70 1.17 -21.09
CA GLN A 318 -7.44 1.86 -20.78
C GLN A 318 -6.21 1.15 -21.32
N LEU A 319 -6.24 -0.18 -21.36
CA LEU A 319 -5.13 -0.99 -21.84
C LEU A 319 -5.01 -0.89 -23.36
N LEU A 320 -6.12 -0.94 -24.11
CA LEU A 320 -6.14 -0.73 -25.56
C LEU A 320 -5.72 0.69 -25.94
N ASP A 321 -6.20 1.70 -25.20
CA ASP A 321 -5.78 3.10 -25.38
C ASP A 321 -4.27 3.25 -25.16
N LYS A 322 -3.74 2.62 -24.11
CA LYS A 322 -2.31 2.66 -23.79
C LYS A 322 -1.47 1.98 -24.86
N PHE A 323 -1.88 0.81 -25.35
CA PHE A 323 -1.17 0.14 -26.45
C PHE A 323 -1.19 0.96 -27.74
N SER A 324 -2.30 1.63 -28.02
CA SER A 324 -2.42 2.54 -29.17
C SER A 324 -1.47 3.74 -29.03
N ALA A 325 -1.40 4.34 -27.85
CA ALA A 325 -0.54 5.49 -27.57
C ALA A 325 0.96 5.14 -27.50
N GLU A 326 1.31 3.94 -27.03
CA GLU A 326 2.70 3.49 -26.83
C GLU A 326 3.18 2.52 -27.93
N LYS A 327 2.42 2.36 -29.03
CA LYS A 327 2.71 1.38 -30.09
C LYS A 327 4.13 1.45 -30.63
N GLU A 328 4.71 2.64 -30.75
CA GLU A 328 6.07 2.84 -31.29
C GLU A 328 7.18 2.40 -30.33
N LYS A 329 6.89 2.36 -29.03
CA LYS A 329 7.84 1.90 -27.99
C LYS A 329 7.87 0.37 -27.87
N LEU A 330 6.89 -0.32 -28.42
CA LEU A 330 6.84 -1.78 -28.42
C LEU A 330 7.84 -2.35 -29.44
N PRO A 331 8.54 -3.46 -29.11
CA PRO A 331 9.30 -4.23 -30.10
C PRO A 331 8.41 -4.65 -31.28
N ALA A 332 8.97 -4.74 -32.49
CA ALA A 332 8.20 -5.01 -33.71
C ALA A 332 7.33 -6.28 -33.61
N ASP A 333 7.90 -7.38 -33.11
CA ASP A 333 7.18 -8.65 -32.96
C ASP A 333 6.03 -8.57 -31.94
N THR A 334 6.22 -7.84 -30.85
CA THR A 334 5.18 -7.62 -29.83
C THR A 334 4.10 -6.67 -30.34
N ARG A 335 4.47 -5.66 -31.13
CA ARG A 335 3.56 -4.65 -31.67
C ARG A 335 2.49 -5.28 -32.56
N ILE A 336 2.89 -6.17 -33.47
CA ILE A 336 1.95 -6.87 -34.38
C ILE A 336 0.98 -7.72 -33.56
N LYS A 337 1.50 -8.55 -32.64
CA LYS A 337 0.67 -9.39 -31.76
C LYS A 337 -0.32 -8.57 -30.93
N VAL A 338 0.12 -7.45 -30.38
CA VAL A 338 -0.71 -6.58 -29.54
C VAL A 338 -1.78 -5.82 -30.33
N LEU A 339 -1.46 -5.32 -31.53
CA LEU A 339 -2.43 -4.52 -32.31
C LEU A 339 -3.46 -5.38 -33.05
N GLU A 340 -3.05 -6.55 -33.56
CA GLU A 340 -3.92 -7.39 -34.39
C GLU A 340 -4.68 -8.44 -33.59
N HIS A 341 -4.06 -9.04 -32.57
CA HIS A 341 -4.62 -10.22 -31.90
C HIS A 341 -5.18 -9.90 -30.50
N PHE A 342 -4.63 -8.91 -29.78
CA PHE A 342 -5.08 -8.59 -28.41
C PHE A 342 -6.49 -8.00 -28.29
N PRO A 343 -7.02 -7.22 -29.27
CA PRO A 343 -8.39 -6.71 -29.18
C PRO A 343 -9.48 -7.78 -29.29
N ARG A 344 -9.17 -8.88 -29.99
CA ARG A 344 -10.01 -10.08 -30.16
C ARG A 344 -9.98 -10.92 -28.89
#